data_AF-A0A7Z9SY69-F1
#
_entry.id   AF-A0A7Z9SY69-F1
#
_cell.length_a   1.000
_cell.length_b   1.000
_cell.length_c   1.000
_cell.angle_alpha   90.00
_cell.angle_beta   90.00
_cell.angle_gamma   90.00
#
_symmetry.space_group_name_H-M   'P 1'
#
loop_
_entity.id
_entity.type
_entity.pdbx_description
1 polymer ?
#
loop_
_entity_poly.entity_id
_entity_poly.type
_entity_poly.pdbx_seq_one_letter_code
_entity_poly.pdbx_strand_id
1 'polypeptide(L)' 'MNKIVECVPNFSEGRDDEKIRAITDAAAAVDGVTLLDVDPGADTNRTVVTIVGSPEAVKESAFQAIA' A
#
# COMPACT_ATOMS: atom_id res chain seq x y z
N MET A 1 -23.64 -3.55 8.98
CA MET A 1 -22.36 -4.29 9.12
C MET A 1 -21.32 -3.49 8.37
N ASN A 2 -20.32 -2.93 9.06
CA ASN A 2 -19.22 -2.23 8.36
C ASN A 2 -18.29 -3.30 7.77
N LYS A 3 -18.20 -3.36 6.44
CA LYS A 3 -17.28 -4.28 5.75
C LYS A 3 -15.88 -3.67 5.77
N ILE A 4 -14.91 -4.47 6.17
CA ILE A 4 -13.49 -4.13 6.12
C ILE A 4 -12.79 -5.15 5.23
N VAL A 5 -11.86 -4.69 4.40
CA VAL A 5 -10.99 -5.51 3.56
C VAL A 5 -9.54 -5.15 3.90
N GLU A 6 -8.70 -6.17 3.93
CA GLU A 6 -7.24 -6.04 3.94
C GLU A 6 -6.72 -6.34 2.53
N CYS A 7 -5.85 -5.47 2.02
CA CYS A 7 -5.13 -5.66 0.78
C CYS A 7 -3.63 -5.55 1.08
N VAL A 8 -2.86 -6.53 0.59
CA VAL A 8 -1.43 -6.64 0.87
C VAL A 8 -0.63 -6.59 -0.46
N PRO A 9 -0.62 -5.45 -1.17
CA PRO A 9 0.14 -5.34 -2.42
C PRO A 9 1.64 -5.50 -2.18
N ASN A 10 2.31 -6.07 -3.18
CA ASN A 10 3.74 -6.34 -3.17
C ASN A 10 4.38 -5.56 -4.34
N PHE A 11 5.36 -4.73 -4.02
CA PHE A 11 6.11 -3.94 -5.01
C PHE A 11 7.53 -4.47 -5.13
N SER A 12 8.03 -4.64 -6.35
CA SER A 12 9.40 -5.12 -6.63
C SER A 12 10.44 -4.00 -6.50
N GLU A 13 10.38 -3.28 -5.39
CA GLU A 13 11.32 -2.23 -4.97
C GLU A 13 11.48 -2.34 -3.46
N GLY A 14 12.71 -2.38 -2.97
CA GLY A 14 13.02 -2.51 -1.54
C GLY A 14 14.23 -1.69 -1.08
N ARG A 15 14.77 -0.82 -1.95
CA ARG A 15 16.02 -0.09 -1.73
C ARG A 15 15.88 1.40 -1.94
N ASP A 16 15.05 1.80 -2.90
CA ASP A 16 14.79 3.19 -3.22
C ASP A 16 13.66 3.74 -2.33
N ASP A 17 14.06 4.36 -1.21
CA ASP A 17 13.13 4.94 -0.24
C ASP A 17 12.22 6.01 -0.85
N GLU A 18 12.67 6.75 -1.88
CA GLU A 18 11.85 7.78 -2.52
C GLU A 18 10.72 7.15 -3.35
N LYS A 19 11.01 6.06 -4.09
CA LYS A 19 9.97 5.31 -4.80
C LYS A 19 9.00 4.64 -3.86
N ILE A 20 9.49 4.02 -2.79
CA ILE A 20 8.64 3.36 -1.79
C ILE A 20 7.69 4.39 -1.17
N ARG A 21 8.21 5.57 -0.79
CA ARG A 21 7.38 6.67 -0.27
C ARG A 21 6.36 7.15 -1.28
N ALA A 22 6.75 7.35 -2.54
CA ALA A 22 5.80 7.78 -3.57
C ALA A 22 4.62 6.81 -3.74
N ILE A 23 4.87 5.49 -3.67
CA ILE A 23 3.85 4.45 -3.71
C ILE A 23 2.95 4.51 -2.47
N THR A 24 3.54 4.57 -1.27
CA THR A 24 2.77 4.57 -0.02
C THR A 24 1.98 5.86 0.18
N ASP A 25 2.51 7.00 -0.27
CA ASP A 25 1.82 8.29 -0.21
C ASP A 25 0.62 8.31 -1.17
N ALA A 26 0.76 7.75 -2.38
CA ALA A 26 -0.36 7.58 -3.31
C ALA A 26 -1.45 6.68 -2.73
N ALA A 27 -1.07 5.57 -2.08
CA ALA A 27 -2.00 4.67 -1.40
C ALA A 27 -2.74 5.37 -0.24
N ALA A 28 -2.01 6.11 0.59
CA ALA A 28 -2.52 6.78 1.79
C ALA A 28 -3.34 8.05 1.51
N ALA A 29 -3.22 8.63 0.32
CA ALA A 29 -4.01 9.79 -0.11
C ALA A 29 -5.50 9.46 -0.36
N VAL A 30 -5.86 8.17 -0.43
CA VAL A 30 -7.24 7.74 -0.63
C VAL A 30 -8.03 7.79 0.68
N ASP A 31 -9.10 8.57 0.72
CA ASP A 31 -9.97 8.65 1.90
C ASP A 31 -10.59 7.29 2.27
N GLY A 32 -10.61 6.98 3.57
CA GLY A 32 -11.25 5.78 4.08
C GLY A 32 -10.39 4.51 4.04
N VAL A 33 -9.08 4.65 3.81
CA VAL A 33 -8.09 3.60 4.07
C VAL A 33 -7.18 3.94 5.24
N THR A 34 -6.48 2.95 5.73
CA THR A 34 -5.38 3.07 6.68
C THR A 34 -4.23 2.21 6.20
N LEU A 35 -3.06 2.83 6.03
CA LEU A 35 -1.81 2.15 5.82
C LEU A 35 -1.36 1.56 7.17
N LEU A 36 -1.47 0.25 7.35
CA LEU A 36 -1.11 -0.41 8.62
C LEU A 36 0.37 -0.68 8.74
N ASP A 37 1.01 -1.06 7.64
CA ASP A 37 2.42 -1.45 7.64
C ASP A 37 3.06 -1.24 6.27
N VAL A 38 4.38 -0.98 6.29
CA VAL A 38 5.25 -0.88 5.12
C VAL A 38 6.55 -1.60 5.49
N ASP A 39 6.76 -2.77 4.90
CA ASP A 39 7.90 -3.64 5.18
C ASP A 39 8.81 -3.76 3.94
N PRO A 40 9.82 -2.86 3.80
CA PRO A 40 10.79 -2.92 2.73
C PRO A 40 11.91 -3.92 3.03
N GLY A 41 12.10 -4.88 2.11
CA GLY A 41 13.22 -5.82 2.12
C GLY A 41 14.29 -5.45 1.09
N ALA A 42 15.41 -4.87 1.55
CA ALA A 42 16.52 -4.46 0.67
C ALA A 42 17.21 -5.66 -0.03
N ASP A 43 17.33 -6.79 0.68
CA ASP A 43 17.94 -8.01 0.13
C ASP A 43 17.04 -8.69 -0.90
N THR A 44 15.73 -8.68 -0.67
CA THR A 44 14.73 -9.26 -1.59
C THR A 44 14.30 -8.29 -2.69
N ASN A 45 14.69 -7.01 -2.60
CA ASN A 45 14.24 -5.91 -3.44
C ASN A 45 12.71 -5.89 -3.59
N ARG A 46 12.02 -6.01 -2.45
CA ARG A 46 10.55 -6.07 -2.39
C ARG A 46 10.03 -5.32 -1.18
N THR A 47 8.95 -4.57 -1.37
CA THR A 47 8.20 -3.95 -0.28
C THR A 47 6.80 -4.56 -0.20
N VAL A 48 6.43 -4.99 0.99
CA VAL A 48 5.06 -5.41 1.32
C VAL A 48 4.35 -4.24 1.98
N VAL A 49 3.19 -3.85 1.46
CA VAL A 49 2.39 -2.77 2.03
C VAL A 49 1.06 -3.35 2.50
N THR A 50 0.62 -3.02 3.71
CA THR A 50 -0.64 -3.50 4.27
C THR A 50 -1.64 -2.36 4.35
N ILE A 51 -2.76 -2.47 3.64
CA ILE A 51 -3.82 -1.45 3.55
C ILE A 51 -5.13 -2.05 4.07
N VAL A 52 -5.83 -1.34 4.95
CA VAL A 52 -7.18 -1.71 5.40
C VAL A 52 -8.18 -0.60 5.19
N GLY A 53 -9.44 -0.95 4.95
CA GLY A 53 -10.51 0.03 4.76
C GLY A 53 -11.80 -0.58 4.22
N SER A 54 -12.71 0.25 3.74
CA SER A 54 -13.89 -0.23 3.03
C SER A 54 -13.49 -0.89 1.69
N PRO A 55 -14.28 -1.85 1.16
CA PRO A 55 -13.93 -2.53 -0.10
C PRO A 55 -13.61 -1.58 -1.27
N GLU A 56 -14.39 -0.50 -1.43
CA GLU A 56 -14.18 0.47 -2.52
C GLU A 56 -12.95 1.34 -2.29
N ALA A 57 -12.74 1.80 -1.05
CA ALA A 57 -11.57 2.61 -0.70
C ALA A 57 -10.26 1.83 -0.86
N VAL A 58 -10.24 0.56 -0.43
CA VAL A 58 -9.05 -0.31 -0.57
C VAL A 58 -8.75 -0.61 -2.03
N LYS A 59 -9.78 -0.84 -2.85
CA LYS A 59 -9.62 -1.04 -4.30
C LYS A 59 -9.00 0.19 -4.96
N GLU A 60 -9.50 1.39 -4.64
CA GLU A 60 -8.97 2.64 -5.18
C GLU A 60 -7.54 2.88 -4.70
N SER A 61 -7.27 2.70 -3.40
CA SER A 61 -5.92 2.83 -2.81
C SER A 61 -4.91 1.90 -3.48
N ALA A 62 -5.27 0.63 -3.68
CA ALA A 62 -4.43 -0.34 -4.36
C ALA A 62 -4.19 0.04 -5.84
N PHE A 63 -5.17 0.66 -6.52
CA PHE A 63 -5.03 1.13 -7.89
C PHE A 63 -4.10 2.35 -8.01
N GLN A 64 -4.26 3.34 -7.13
CA GLN A 64 -3.42 4.53 -7.10
C GLN A 64 -1.95 4.21 -6.75
N ALA A 65 -1.72 3.13 -6.01
CA ALA A 65 -0.38 2.68 -5.63
C ALA A 65 0.39 1.99 -6.77
N ILE A 66 -0.21 1.73 -7.94
CA ILE A 66 0.47 1.07 -9.06
C ILE A 66 1.54 2.01 -9.65
N ALA A 67 2.79 1.55 -9.68
CA ALA A 67 3.97 2.25 -10.19
C ALA A 67 4.75 1.43 -11.21
#